data_AF-A0A376KTT7-F1
#
_entry.id   AF-A0A376KTT7-F1
#
_cell.length_a   1.000
_cell.length_b   1.000
_cell.length_c   1.000
_cell.angle_alpha   90.00
_cell.angle_beta   90.00
_cell.angle_gamma   90.00
#
_symmetry.space_group_name_H-M   'P 1'
#
loop_
_entity.id
_entity.type
_entity.pdbx_description
1 polymer ?
#
loop_
_entity_poly.entity_id
_entity_poly.type
_entity_poly.pdbx_seq_one_letter_code
_entity_poly.pdbx_strand_id
1 'polypeptide(L)'
;MRSSDFAKNADKGKLQAEQFYIQKFVSLHQSGLKAAMIELNNLKASLDRMLLSRQFSEIESVIFTFSEPLPIAVSSILSPERDFDGAQIQDLSDLTVSAEQVCFNAFSGEGKGYVVFSWLRTSGIIRRFVQSLIKVPADRIFNTLLYFFFTKAENTYSSPEWWDSLSDKQRENIGNMIMSGVEFFGDPISRVDYSVDYKTVSLAEIRCSNSEIFS
;
A
#
# COMPACT_ATOMS: atom_id res chain seq x y z
N MET A 1 18.21 17.70 8.39
CA MET A 1 19.46 17.02 7.94
C MET A 1 19.00 15.80 7.13
N ARG A 2 19.33 15.69 5.83
CA ARG A 2 18.76 14.64 4.97
C ARG A 2 19.40 13.29 5.32
N SER A 3 18.60 12.23 5.46
CA SER A 3 19.05 10.85 5.73
C SER A 3 20.17 10.40 4.78
N SER A 4 20.17 10.89 3.53
CA SER A 4 21.22 10.62 2.54
C SER A 4 22.62 11.10 2.93
N ASP A 5 22.75 12.16 3.73
CA ASP A 5 24.05 12.70 4.15
C ASP A 5 24.66 11.86 5.28
N PHE A 6 23.83 11.19 6.07
CA PHE A 6 24.29 10.27 7.12
C PHE A 6 24.80 8.96 6.51
N ALA A 7 24.06 8.40 5.55
CA ALA A 7 24.46 7.17 4.84
C ALA A 7 25.73 7.34 4.00
N LYS A 8 25.96 8.51 3.39
CA LYS A 8 27.19 8.85 2.65
C LYS A 8 28.45 8.93 3.51
N ASN A 9 28.30 9.06 4.82
CA ASN A 9 29.43 9.07 5.76
C ASN A 9 29.60 7.72 6.48
N ALA A 10 28.65 6.79 6.33
CA ALA A 10 28.63 5.48 7.00
C ALA A 10 29.58 4.46 6.36
N ASP A 11 30.12 4.75 5.18
CA ASP A 11 31.11 3.94 4.47
C ASP A 11 32.56 4.25 4.89
N LYS A 12 32.81 5.42 5.48
CA LYS A 12 34.16 5.87 5.89
C LYS A 12 34.79 4.88 6.88
N GLY A 13 35.97 4.38 6.54
CA GLY A 13 36.73 3.42 7.36
C GLY A 13 36.40 1.95 7.11
N LYS A 14 35.46 1.63 6.21
CA LYS A 14 35.17 0.25 5.79
C LYS A 14 36.09 -0.23 4.67
N LEU A 15 36.07 -1.54 4.39
CA LEU A 15 36.77 -2.12 3.24
C LEU A 15 36.24 -1.54 1.92
N GLN A 16 37.11 -1.42 0.90
CA GLN A 16 36.75 -0.79 -0.38
C GLN A 16 35.53 -1.43 -1.06
N ALA A 17 35.39 -2.76 -0.97
CA ALA A 17 34.23 -3.48 -1.50
C ALA A 17 32.92 -3.10 -0.78
N GLU A 18 32.97 -2.94 0.55
CA GLU A 18 31.82 -2.49 1.35
C GLU A 18 31.47 -1.04 1.05
N GLN A 19 32.47 -0.17 0.89
CA GLN A 19 32.24 1.23 0.51
C GLN A 19 31.54 1.32 -0.84
N PHE A 20 32.00 0.55 -1.84
CA PHE A 20 31.37 0.50 -3.15
C PHE A 20 29.91 0.03 -3.07
N TYR A 21 29.62 -1.00 -2.26
CA TYR A 21 28.27 -1.50 -2.07
C TYR A 21 27.35 -0.45 -1.43
N ILE A 22 27.80 0.19 -0.35
CA ILE A 22 27.05 1.25 0.35
C ILE A 22 26.78 2.42 -0.59
N GLN A 23 27.79 2.91 -1.31
CA GLN A 23 27.64 4.02 -2.24
C GLN A 23 26.68 3.69 -3.39
N LYS A 24 26.78 2.48 -3.95
CA LYS A 24 25.87 2.01 -5.01
C LYS A 24 24.43 1.94 -4.50
N PHE A 25 24.21 1.38 -3.31
CA PHE A 25 22.89 1.32 -2.68
C PHE A 25 22.31 2.73 -2.45
N VAL A 26 23.10 3.64 -1.86
CA VAL A 26 22.69 5.03 -1.63
C VAL A 26 22.35 5.75 -2.94
N SER A 27 23.14 5.54 -3.99
CA SER A 27 22.89 6.14 -5.31
C SER A 27 21.61 5.62 -5.94
N LEU A 28 21.38 4.31 -5.92
CA LEU A 28 20.16 3.69 -6.46
C LEU A 28 18.92 4.18 -5.70
N HIS A 29 18.99 4.20 -4.37
CA HIS A 29 17.89 4.66 -3.53
C HIS A 29 17.56 6.15 -3.77
N GLN A 30 18.58 7.01 -3.96
CA GLN A 30 18.36 8.41 -4.32
C GLN A 30 17.68 8.57 -5.68
N SER A 31 18.07 7.79 -6.68
CA SER A 31 17.43 7.81 -8.01
C SER A 31 15.98 7.36 -7.93
N GLY A 32 15.69 6.28 -7.19
CA GLY A 32 14.32 5.80 -6.96
C GLY A 32 13.45 6.83 -6.25
N LEU A 33 13.94 7.45 -5.17
CA LEU A 33 13.22 8.52 -4.47
C LEU A 33 12.94 9.71 -5.38
N LYS A 34 13.89 10.08 -6.24
CA LYS A 34 13.70 11.19 -7.19
C LYS A 34 12.63 10.85 -8.23
N ALA A 35 12.63 9.63 -8.77
CA ALA A 35 11.59 9.18 -9.70
C ALA A 35 10.21 9.20 -9.03
N ALA A 36 10.09 8.59 -7.84
CA ALA A 36 8.84 8.59 -7.07
C ALA A 36 8.32 10.00 -6.77
N MET A 37 9.21 10.95 -6.44
CA MET A 37 8.81 12.36 -6.25
C MET A 37 8.25 13.00 -7.52
N ILE A 38 8.84 12.72 -8.69
CA ILE A 38 8.35 13.24 -9.98
C ILE A 38 6.97 12.66 -10.26
N GLU A 39 6.82 11.35 -10.10
CA GLU A 39 5.57 10.62 -10.33
C GLU A 39 4.43 11.12 -9.42
N LEU A 40 4.69 11.26 -8.11
CA LEU A 40 3.72 11.77 -7.15
C LEU A 40 3.30 13.22 -7.46
N ASN A 41 4.24 14.07 -7.90
CA ASN A 41 3.91 15.43 -8.33
C ASN A 41 3.05 15.43 -9.60
N ASN A 42 3.33 14.55 -10.56
CA ASN A 42 2.53 14.42 -11.77
C ASN A 42 1.10 13.93 -11.48
N LEU A 43 0.97 12.95 -10.59
CA LEU A 43 -0.33 12.47 -10.13
C LEU A 43 -1.09 13.58 -9.42
N LYS A 44 -0.46 14.27 -8.45
CA LYS A 44 -1.07 15.40 -7.75
C LYS A 44 -1.56 16.47 -8.72
N ALA A 45 -0.73 16.87 -9.69
CA ALA A 45 -1.12 17.86 -10.68
C ALA A 45 -2.33 17.42 -11.51
N SER A 46 -2.43 16.12 -11.82
CA SER A 46 -3.59 15.55 -12.52
C SER A 46 -4.84 15.55 -11.65
N LEU A 47 -4.73 15.12 -10.39
CA LEU A 47 -5.84 15.13 -9.43
C LEU A 47 -6.34 16.56 -9.15
N ASP A 48 -5.43 17.52 -8.96
CA ASP A 48 -5.78 18.94 -8.76
C ASP A 48 -6.53 19.49 -9.98
N ARG A 49 -6.05 19.19 -11.19
CA ARG A 49 -6.71 19.59 -12.44
C ARG A 49 -8.13 19.00 -12.53
N MET A 50 -8.27 17.71 -12.25
CA MET A 50 -9.57 17.01 -12.27
C MET A 50 -10.53 17.57 -11.24
N LEU A 51 -10.05 17.88 -10.03
CA LEU A 51 -10.84 18.48 -8.97
C LEU A 51 -11.34 19.88 -9.35
N LEU A 52 -10.44 20.75 -9.83
CA LEU A 52 -10.78 22.12 -10.23
C LEU A 52 -11.73 22.18 -11.43
N SER A 53 -11.56 21.27 -12.38
CA SER A 53 -12.40 21.15 -13.58
C SER A 53 -13.64 20.28 -13.40
N ARG A 54 -13.82 19.67 -12.23
CA ARG A 54 -14.91 18.72 -11.89
C ARG A 54 -14.99 17.51 -12.83
N GLN A 55 -13.84 17.06 -13.37
CA GLN A 55 -13.73 15.91 -14.28
C GLN A 55 -13.58 14.60 -13.51
N PHE A 56 -14.55 14.26 -12.67
CA PHE A 56 -14.49 13.06 -11.82
C PHE A 56 -14.62 11.75 -12.59
N SER A 57 -15.09 11.78 -13.84
CA SER A 57 -15.12 10.61 -14.71
C SER A 57 -13.73 10.04 -14.99
N GLU A 58 -12.68 10.85 -14.92
CA GLU A 58 -11.29 10.43 -15.16
C GLU A 58 -10.69 9.62 -14.01
N ILE A 59 -11.44 9.43 -12.92
CA ILE A 59 -11.05 8.62 -11.76
C ILE A 59 -11.95 7.39 -11.73
N GLU A 60 -11.33 6.22 -11.61
CA GLU A 60 -12.02 4.98 -11.30
C GLU A 60 -11.85 4.64 -9.82
N SER A 61 -12.83 3.95 -9.25
CA SER A 61 -12.76 3.52 -7.86
C SER A 61 -13.51 2.22 -7.61
N VAL A 62 -13.08 1.52 -6.56
CA VAL A 62 -13.84 0.45 -5.91
C VAL A 62 -14.04 0.79 -4.44
N ILE A 63 -15.22 0.50 -3.93
CA ILE A 63 -15.63 0.71 -2.54
C ILE A 63 -16.03 -0.66 -1.97
N PHE A 64 -15.33 -1.08 -0.92
CA PHE A 64 -15.73 -2.20 -0.07
C PHE A 64 -16.47 -1.63 1.14
N THR A 65 -17.75 -1.95 1.27
CA THR A 65 -18.56 -1.53 2.42
C THR A 65 -18.66 -2.69 3.40
N PHE A 66 -18.35 -2.43 4.67
CA PHE A 66 -18.47 -3.36 5.77
C PHE A 66 -19.73 -3.04 6.60
N SER A 67 -20.35 -4.07 7.17
CA SER A 67 -21.59 -3.97 7.95
C SER A 67 -21.44 -3.17 9.24
N GLU A 68 -20.21 -3.01 9.71
CA GLU A 68 -19.84 -2.40 10.99
C GLU A 68 -18.67 -1.43 10.78
N PRO A 69 -18.44 -0.47 11.70
CA PRO A 69 -17.30 0.41 11.65
C PRO A 69 -15.97 -0.36 11.56
N LEU A 70 -15.06 0.08 10.70
CA LEU A 70 -13.72 -0.47 10.65
C LEU A 70 -12.97 -0.12 11.94
N PRO A 71 -12.22 -1.09 12.52
CA PRO A 71 -11.31 -0.82 13.62
C PRO A 71 -10.02 -0.13 13.18
N ILE A 72 -9.91 0.21 11.90
CA ILE A 72 -8.71 0.73 11.25
C ILE A 72 -9.05 1.95 10.40
N ALA A 73 -8.12 2.90 10.35
CA ALA A 73 -8.17 4.05 9.48
C ALA A 73 -6.83 4.21 8.77
N VAL A 74 -6.87 4.47 7.46
CA VAL A 74 -5.68 4.70 6.64
C VAL A 74 -6.02 5.65 5.50
N SER A 75 -5.03 6.41 5.05
CA SER A 75 -5.10 7.21 3.83
C SER A 75 -3.72 7.27 3.22
N SER A 76 -3.50 6.54 2.13
CA SER A 76 -2.16 6.41 1.54
C SER A 76 -2.23 6.23 0.04
N ILE A 77 -1.06 6.25 -0.58
CA ILE A 77 -0.82 6.02 -1.99
C ILE A 77 0.24 4.94 -2.15
N LEU A 78 0.07 4.08 -3.14
CA LEU A 78 1.02 3.01 -3.44
C LEU A 78 1.20 2.86 -4.96
N SER A 79 2.44 2.61 -5.36
CA SER A 79 2.79 2.02 -6.65
C SER A 79 3.05 0.52 -6.43
N PRO A 80 2.07 -0.38 -6.62
CA PRO A 80 2.25 -1.78 -6.27
C PRO A 80 3.17 -2.49 -7.28
N GLU A 81 4.17 -3.23 -6.80
CA GLU A 81 5.02 -4.10 -7.63
C GLU A 81 4.36 -5.45 -7.90
N ARG A 82 3.55 -5.93 -6.95
CA ARG A 82 2.84 -7.21 -7.02
C ARG A 82 1.36 -7.04 -6.74
N ASP A 83 0.56 -7.89 -7.35
CA ASP A 83 -0.88 -7.98 -7.09
C ASP A 83 -1.22 -8.92 -5.91
N PHE A 84 -2.51 -9.08 -5.62
CA PHE A 84 -2.97 -9.92 -4.51
C PHE A 84 -2.84 -11.43 -4.80
N ASP A 85 -2.57 -11.82 -6.04
CA ASP A 85 -2.22 -13.19 -6.44
C ASP A 85 -0.68 -13.41 -6.40
N GLY A 86 0.10 -12.36 -6.10
CA GLY A 86 1.56 -12.38 -5.99
C GLY A 86 2.30 -12.19 -7.32
N ALA A 87 1.57 -12.00 -8.43
CA ALA A 87 2.16 -11.76 -9.74
C ALA A 87 2.80 -10.36 -9.77
N GLN A 88 3.99 -10.26 -10.36
CA GLN A 88 4.64 -8.96 -10.56
C GLN A 88 3.90 -8.19 -11.65
N ILE A 89 3.46 -6.99 -11.33
CA ILE A 89 2.65 -6.12 -12.20
C ILE A 89 3.37 -4.83 -12.59
N GLN A 90 4.39 -4.42 -11.81
CA GLN A 90 5.26 -3.28 -12.09
C GLN A 90 6.70 -3.62 -11.68
N ASP A 91 7.68 -2.95 -12.28
CA ASP A 91 9.09 -2.97 -11.88
C ASP A 91 9.51 -1.55 -11.51
N LEU A 92 9.60 -1.24 -10.22
CA LEU A 92 9.98 0.09 -9.74
C LEU A 92 11.49 0.37 -9.89
N SER A 93 12.27 -0.65 -10.27
CA SER A 93 13.69 -0.49 -10.58
C SER A 93 13.93 0.03 -12.00
N ASP A 94 12.95 -0.16 -12.91
CA ASP A 94 12.98 0.42 -14.26
C ASP A 94 12.47 1.86 -14.25
N LEU A 95 13.39 2.80 -14.00
CA LEU A 95 13.10 4.23 -13.96
C LEU A 95 12.80 4.84 -15.35
N THR A 96 12.77 4.04 -16.43
CA THR A 96 12.38 4.51 -17.77
C THR A 96 10.87 4.47 -17.98
N VAL A 97 10.16 3.72 -17.14
CA VAL A 97 8.70 3.58 -17.15
C VAL A 97 8.13 4.27 -15.92
N SER A 98 7.14 5.15 -16.11
CA SER A 98 6.43 5.75 -14.97
C SER A 98 5.55 4.71 -14.31
N ALA A 99 5.69 4.54 -13.01
CA ALA A 99 4.81 3.66 -12.24
C ALA A 99 3.39 4.23 -12.18
N GLU A 100 2.39 3.36 -12.25
CA GLU A 100 1.02 3.72 -11.94
C GLU A 100 0.78 3.63 -10.43
N GLN A 101 -0.10 4.50 -9.91
CA GLN A 101 -0.41 4.55 -8.48
C GLN A 101 -1.90 4.35 -8.20
N VAL A 102 -2.17 3.81 -7.01
CA VAL A 102 -3.49 3.73 -6.41
C VAL A 102 -3.52 4.51 -5.10
N CYS A 103 -4.53 5.35 -4.93
CA CYS A 103 -4.86 5.95 -3.65
C CYS A 103 -5.82 5.03 -2.91
N PHE A 104 -5.60 4.77 -1.63
CA PHE A 104 -6.50 3.96 -0.83
C PHE A 104 -6.79 4.58 0.53
N ASN A 105 -8.03 4.41 0.98
CA ASN A 105 -8.53 4.98 2.21
C ASN A 105 -9.37 3.95 2.95
N ALA A 106 -9.24 3.88 4.26
CA ALA A 106 -10.16 3.16 5.14
C ALA A 106 -10.71 4.14 6.17
N PHE A 107 -12.03 4.17 6.33
CA PHE A 107 -12.72 5.02 7.30
C PHE A 107 -14.08 4.44 7.68
N SER A 108 -14.67 4.97 8.75
CA SER A 108 -16.00 4.59 9.22
C SER A 108 -16.96 5.77 9.14
N GLY A 109 -18.23 5.51 8.82
CA GLY A 109 -19.27 6.52 8.73
C GLY A 109 -20.66 5.88 8.76
N GLU A 110 -21.64 6.55 9.37
CA GLU A 110 -23.04 6.07 9.42
C GLU A 110 -23.18 4.63 9.97
N GLY A 111 -22.32 4.26 10.94
CA GLY A 111 -22.32 2.92 11.54
C GLY A 111 -21.72 1.82 10.66
N LYS A 112 -21.12 2.17 9.52
CA LYS A 112 -20.50 1.25 8.56
C LYS A 112 -19.02 1.56 8.37
N GLY A 113 -18.32 0.57 7.83
CA GLY A 113 -16.93 0.67 7.42
C GLY A 113 -16.80 0.82 5.91
N TYR A 114 -15.82 1.59 5.45
CA TYR A 114 -15.56 1.80 4.03
C TYR A 114 -14.08 1.69 3.75
N VAL A 115 -13.74 0.87 2.76
CA VAL A 115 -12.42 0.88 2.13
C VAL A 115 -12.57 1.30 0.68
N VAL A 116 -11.89 2.36 0.28
CA VAL A 116 -11.96 2.94 -1.06
C VAL A 116 -10.59 2.88 -1.71
N PHE A 117 -10.50 2.25 -2.88
CA PHE A 117 -9.36 2.38 -3.77
C PHE A 117 -9.76 3.25 -4.95
N SER A 118 -8.92 4.22 -5.31
CA SER A 118 -9.15 5.15 -6.41
C SER A 118 -7.89 5.34 -7.25
N TRP A 119 -8.03 5.38 -8.57
CA TRP A 119 -6.93 5.51 -9.51
C TRP A 119 -7.36 6.29 -10.76
N LEU A 120 -6.38 6.74 -11.56
CA LEU A 120 -6.68 7.37 -12.84
C LEU A 120 -7.24 6.32 -13.80
N ARG A 121 -8.28 6.66 -14.57
CA ARG A 121 -8.90 5.73 -15.54
C ARG A 121 -7.90 5.13 -16.54
N THR A 122 -6.84 5.86 -16.86
CA THR A 122 -5.75 5.41 -17.75
C THR A 122 -4.81 4.39 -17.11
N SER A 123 -4.86 4.20 -15.80
CA SER A 123 -4.00 3.28 -15.05
C SER A 123 -4.49 1.83 -15.16
N GLY A 124 -4.15 1.19 -16.28
CA GLY A 124 -4.58 -0.16 -16.60
C GLY A 124 -3.89 -1.25 -15.77
N ILE A 125 -2.67 -0.99 -15.26
CA ILE A 125 -1.99 -1.89 -14.32
C ILE A 125 -2.71 -1.89 -12.98
N ILE A 126 -3.08 -0.71 -12.48
CA ILE A 126 -3.83 -0.57 -11.22
C ILE A 126 -5.22 -1.17 -11.32
N ARG A 127 -5.88 -1.07 -12.47
CA ARG A 127 -7.14 -1.77 -12.69
C ARG A 127 -6.99 -3.29 -12.46
N ARG A 128 -5.95 -3.92 -13.02
CA ARG A 128 -5.67 -5.36 -12.81
C ARG A 128 -5.33 -5.68 -11.36
N PHE A 129 -4.55 -4.81 -10.70
CA PHE A 129 -4.26 -4.93 -9.28
C PHE A 129 -5.55 -4.99 -8.44
N VAL A 130 -6.48 -4.04 -8.66
CA VAL A 130 -7.76 -4.01 -7.96
C VAL A 130 -8.65 -5.20 -8.32
N GLN A 131 -8.63 -5.67 -9.56
CA GLN A 131 -9.34 -6.88 -9.97
C GLN A 131 -8.89 -8.12 -9.20
N SER A 132 -7.58 -8.27 -8.94
CA SER A 132 -7.08 -9.36 -8.08
C SER A 132 -7.61 -9.26 -6.64
N LEU A 133 -7.78 -8.04 -6.10
CA LEU A 133 -8.36 -7.82 -4.78
C LEU A 133 -9.83 -8.20 -4.72
N ILE A 134 -10.63 -7.84 -5.74
CA ILE A 134 -12.07 -8.13 -5.80
C ILE A 134 -12.33 -9.64 -5.84
N LYS A 135 -11.39 -10.43 -6.38
CA LYS A 135 -11.48 -11.90 -6.43
C LYS A 135 -11.24 -12.58 -5.07
N VAL A 136 -10.73 -11.85 -4.07
CA VAL A 136 -10.52 -12.40 -2.74
C VAL A 136 -11.87 -12.79 -2.13
N PRO A 137 -12.02 -14.01 -1.55
CA PRO A 137 -13.26 -14.42 -0.91
C PRO A 137 -13.75 -13.40 0.13
N ALA A 138 -15.06 -13.16 0.16
CA ALA A 138 -15.68 -12.16 1.03
C ALA A 138 -15.37 -12.37 2.52
N ASP A 139 -15.14 -13.60 2.94
CA ASP A 139 -14.78 -13.93 4.32
C ASP A 139 -13.29 -13.68 4.61
N ARG A 140 -12.44 -13.54 3.59
CA ARG A 140 -10.99 -13.26 3.74
C ARG A 140 -10.63 -11.80 3.50
N ILE A 141 -11.49 -11.05 2.81
CA ILE A 141 -11.21 -9.68 2.35
C ILE A 141 -10.74 -8.75 3.47
N PHE A 142 -11.34 -8.81 4.66
CA PHE A 142 -10.95 -7.95 5.77
C PHE A 142 -9.51 -8.23 6.21
N ASN A 143 -9.14 -9.49 6.39
CA ASN A 143 -7.78 -9.87 6.78
C ASN A 143 -6.77 -9.52 5.68
N THR A 144 -7.13 -9.71 4.42
CA THR A 144 -6.29 -9.31 3.27
C THR A 144 -6.03 -7.79 3.26
N LEU A 145 -7.07 -6.99 3.50
CA LEU A 145 -6.96 -5.54 3.59
C LEU A 145 -6.14 -5.11 4.82
N LEU A 146 -6.35 -5.76 5.96
CA LEU A 146 -5.59 -5.51 7.18
C LEU A 146 -4.09 -5.74 6.95
N TYR A 147 -3.75 -6.89 6.36
CA TYR A 147 -2.37 -7.19 5.96
C TYR A 147 -1.84 -6.12 5.00
N PHE A 148 -2.60 -5.79 3.95
CA PHE A 148 -2.20 -4.77 2.99
C PHE A 148 -1.90 -3.42 3.65
N PHE A 149 -2.75 -2.95 4.57
CA PHE A 149 -2.54 -1.67 5.25
C PHE A 149 -1.30 -1.68 6.15
N PHE A 150 -1.16 -2.68 7.03
CA PHE A 150 0.01 -2.73 7.92
C PHE A 150 1.33 -2.99 7.20
N THR A 151 1.30 -3.61 6.02
CA THR A 151 2.53 -3.86 5.23
C THR A 151 2.87 -2.74 4.24
N LYS A 152 1.87 -1.99 3.74
CA LYS A 152 2.06 -1.01 2.66
C LYS A 152 1.81 0.44 3.07
N ALA A 153 1.22 0.71 4.22
CA ALA A 153 0.97 2.06 4.70
C ALA A 153 1.62 2.30 6.07
N GLU A 154 2.59 3.22 6.09
CA GLU A 154 3.24 3.68 7.33
C GLU A 154 2.27 4.38 8.28
N ASN A 155 1.15 4.93 7.76
CA ASN A 155 0.18 5.73 8.51
C ASN A 155 -1.13 4.98 8.82
N THR A 156 -1.04 3.69 9.12
CA THR A 156 -2.19 2.89 9.56
C THR A 156 -2.50 3.16 11.03
N TYR A 157 -3.72 3.58 11.34
CA TYR A 157 -4.22 3.78 12.70
C TYR A 157 -5.25 2.72 13.06
N SER A 158 -5.31 2.34 14.33
CA SER A 158 -6.31 1.40 14.85
C SER A 158 -7.02 1.93 16.07
N SER A 159 -8.28 1.51 16.28
CA SER A 159 -9.02 1.75 17.51
C SER A 159 -8.30 1.14 18.71
N PRO A 160 -8.12 1.87 19.83
CA PRO A 160 -7.58 1.30 21.07
C PRO A 160 -8.41 0.11 21.57
N GLU A 161 -9.74 0.23 21.53
CA GLU A 161 -10.64 -0.83 21.97
C GLU A 161 -10.45 -2.13 21.16
N TRP A 162 -10.27 -1.99 19.85
CA TRP A 162 -9.98 -3.14 19.00
C TRP A 162 -8.61 -3.74 19.32
N TRP A 163 -7.58 -2.91 19.43
CA TRP A 163 -6.22 -3.36 19.75
C TRP A 163 -6.15 -4.12 21.07
N ASP A 164 -6.85 -3.62 22.10
CA ASP A 164 -6.91 -4.23 23.41
C ASP A 164 -7.70 -5.55 23.40
N SER A 165 -8.69 -5.68 22.51
CA SER A 165 -9.45 -6.92 22.32
C SER A 165 -8.66 -8.05 21.64
N LEU A 166 -7.55 -7.74 20.97
CA LEU A 166 -6.74 -8.73 20.27
C LEU A 166 -6.06 -9.69 21.26
N SER A 167 -5.82 -10.92 20.82
CA SER A 167 -4.91 -11.84 21.49
C SER A 167 -3.45 -11.42 21.30
N ASP A 168 -2.56 -11.93 22.15
CA ASP A 168 -1.12 -11.68 22.01
C ASP A 168 -0.59 -12.16 20.65
N LYS A 169 -1.08 -13.31 20.16
CA LYS A 169 -0.74 -13.83 18.83
C LYS A 169 -1.13 -12.85 17.71
N GLN A 170 -2.33 -12.26 17.80
CA GLN A 170 -2.80 -11.29 16.80
C GLN A 170 -1.97 -10.00 16.82
N ARG A 171 -1.65 -9.48 18.02
CA ARG A 171 -0.79 -8.28 18.18
C ARG A 171 0.62 -8.52 17.67
N GLU A 172 1.23 -9.66 18.02
CA GLU A 172 2.55 -10.05 17.53
C GLU A 172 2.57 -10.14 16.00
N ASN A 173 1.55 -10.76 15.41
CA ASN A 173 1.47 -10.90 13.97
C ASN A 173 1.28 -9.55 13.25
N ILE A 174 0.55 -8.59 13.82
CA ILE A 174 0.53 -7.21 13.31
C ILE A 174 1.92 -6.58 13.36
N GLY A 175 2.67 -6.78 14.45
CA GLY A 175 4.06 -6.36 14.55
C GLY A 175 4.93 -6.95 13.43
N ASN A 176 4.76 -8.23 13.12
CA ASN A 176 5.44 -8.88 11.99
C ASN A 176 5.04 -8.27 10.64
N MET A 177 3.77 -7.91 10.43
CA MET A 177 3.31 -7.23 9.22
C MET A 177 4.03 -5.89 9.04
N ILE A 178 4.07 -5.06 10.09
CA ILE A 178 4.75 -3.75 10.06
C ILE A 178 6.22 -3.91 9.69
N MET A 179 6.90 -4.90 10.28
CA MET A 179 8.32 -5.16 10.00
C MET A 179 8.56 -5.74 8.60
N SER A 180 7.59 -6.49 8.05
CA SER A 180 7.73 -7.09 6.71
C SER A 180 7.75 -6.05 5.57
N GLY A 181 7.24 -4.83 5.81
CA GLY A 181 7.35 -3.73 4.87
C GLY A 181 8.77 -3.15 4.75
N VAL A 182 9.68 -3.55 5.65
CA VAL A 182 11.05 -3.03 5.73
C VAL A 182 12.05 -4.15 5.46
N GLU A 183 12.40 -4.36 4.19
CA GLU A 183 13.50 -5.27 3.83
C GLU A 183 14.84 -4.65 4.25
N PHE A 184 15.26 -4.89 5.50
CA PHE A 184 16.64 -4.63 5.94
C PHE A 184 17.49 -5.87 5.66
N PHE A 185 18.51 -5.69 4.81
CA PHE A 185 19.69 -6.56 4.67
C PHE A 185 19.47 -8.06 4.95
N GLY A 186 19.06 -8.81 3.92
CA GLY A 186 19.52 -10.19 3.71
C GLY A 186 18.93 -11.29 4.59
N ASP A 187 17.89 -11.06 5.38
CA ASP A 187 17.25 -12.12 6.16
C ASP A 187 15.80 -12.37 5.67
N PRO A 188 15.43 -13.60 5.26
CA PRO A 188 14.07 -13.91 4.85
C PRO A 188 13.21 -14.13 6.11
N ILE A 189 12.73 -13.05 6.74
CA ILE A 189 11.95 -13.14 7.98
C ILE A 189 10.59 -12.47 7.82
N SER A 190 9.79 -12.88 6.83
CA SER A 190 8.34 -12.69 7.00
C SER A 190 7.86 -13.76 7.99
N ARG A 191 7.82 -13.40 9.27
CA ARG A 191 7.13 -14.16 10.34
C ARG A 191 5.61 -13.96 10.30
N VAL A 192 5.09 -13.39 9.21
CA VAL A 192 3.65 -13.13 9.07
C VAL A 192 2.93 -14.47 8.94
N ASP A 193 2.06 -14.76 9.91
CA ASP A 193 1.16 -15.89 9.90
C ASP A 193 -0.17 -15.47 9.23
N TYR A 194 -0.32 -15.81 7.95
CA TYR A 194 -1.52 -15.56 7.16
C TYR A 194 -2.73 -16.40 7.59
N SER A 195 -2.56 -17.36 8.51
CA SER A 195 -3.68 -18.12 9.09
C SER A 195 -4.34 -17.41 10.27
N VAL A 196 -3.72 -16.35 10.81
CA VAL A 196 -4.31 -15.56 11.90
C VAL A 196 -5.54 -14.83 11.38
N ASP A 197 -6.66 -15.05 12.06
CA ASP A 197 -7.92 -14.43 11.75
C ASP A 197 -8.14 -13.18 12.60
N TYR A 198 -8.55 -12.09 11.97
CA TYR A 198 -8.93 -10.83 12.62
C TYR A 198 -10.40 -10.49 12.40
N LYS A 199 -11.22 -11.41 11.85
CA LYS A 199 -12.65 -11.22 11.56
C LYS A 199 -13.40 -10.56 12.72
N THR A 200 -13.57 -9.25 12.61
CA THR A 200 -14.41 -8.42 13.48
C THR A 200 -15.48 -7.67 12.69
N VAL A 201 -15.38 -7.64 11.36
CA VAL A 201 -16.31 -6.92 10.48
C VAL A 201 -16.61 -7.74 9.22
N SER A 202 -17.88 -7.78 8.83
CA SER A 202 -18.32 -8.53 7.65
C SER A 202 -18.42 -7.62 6.43
N LEU A 203 -17.94 -8.09 5.28
CA LEU A 203 -18.15 -7.38 4.01
C LEU A 203 -19.64 -7.45 3.63
N ALA A 204 -20.25 -6.28 3.43
CA ALA A 204 -21.65 -6.16 3.05
C ALA A 204 -21.82 -6.03 1.53
N GLU A 205 -20.97 -5.25 0.86
CA GLU A 205 -21.06 -5.02 -0.59
C GLU A 205 -19.72 -4.54 -1.16
N ILE A 206 -19.55 -4.72 -2.47
CA ILE A 206 -18.49 -4.12 -3.28
C ILE A 206 -19.16 -3.29 -4.37
N ARG A 207 -18.79 -2.02 -4.50
CA ARG A 207 -19.28 -1.13 -5.56
C ARG A 207 -18.11 -0.60 -6.38
N CYS A 208 -18.25 -0.62 -7.70
CA CYS A 208 -17.26 -0.10 -8.63
C CYS A 208 -17.83 1.12 -9.36
N SER A 209 -16.98 2.10 -9.66
CA SER A 209 -17.38 3.28 -10.45
C SER A 209 -17.69 2.94 -11.92
N ASN A 210 -17.17 1.82 -12.41
CA ASN A 210 -17.35 1.30 -13.76
C ASN A 210 -17.58 -0.23 -13.67
N SER A 211 -18.56 -0.75 -14.41
CA SER A 211 -18.88 -2.18 -14.45
C SER A 211 -17.76 -3.03 -15.06
N GLU A 212 -16.94 -2.46 -15.95
CA GLU A 212 -15.78 -3.14 -16.54
C GLU A 212 -14.73 -3.57 -15.51
N ILE A 213 -14.79 -3.03 -14.29
CA ILE A 213 -13.87 -3.40 -13.21
C ILE A 213 -14.15 -4.83 -12.71
N PHE A 214 -15.37 -5.36 -12.88
CA PHE A 214 -15.68 -6.76 -12.54
C PHE A 214 -15.33 -7.76 -13.65
N SER A 215 -15.04 -7.27 -14.86
CA SER A 215 -14.74 -8.08 -16.06
C SER A 215 -13.28 -8.51 -16.11
#